data_AF-A0A3M7G5P7-F1
#
_entry.id   AF-A0A3M7G5P7-F1
#
_cell.length_a   1.000
_cell.length_b   1.000
_cell.length_c   1.000
_cell.angle_alpha   90.00
_cell.angle_beta   90.00
_cell.angle_gamma   90.00
#
_symmetry.space_group_name_H-M   'P 1'
#
loop_
_entity.id
_entity.type
_entity.pdbx_description
1 polymer ?
#
loop_
_entity_poly.entity_id
_entity_poly.type
_entity_poly.pdbx_seq_one_letter_code
_entity_poly.pdbx_strand_id
1 'polypeptide(L)'
;MADKYILAVTAGPTYEDQKPIPINTEQPTRISSSHLTADLTVRIQNYRGLDTSFKPSTQKTSPYFDHPSHKSDLYSLQFTFTPKEDLKGEDVVFGNDFDHPIRNKLPPGFQQAFNLVKWFIDPGLYGDVYADEPYLYGPLLSSMNVLRVGPKDDKEQERIEEERANKDVVVLEEGGDGDGEEKRKELSLPADSAARKKWSLTEQNLKSFTFEKGREYGNDFFNPYLDFNDFALRLPGFSLIPGVTIPIISYWDGQPLRYVMKNRATDEPLFVVIFTLIPKEDVEKLGGEAAADKAAKQGPEVAAGGSSGNDVD
;
A
#
# COMPACT_ATOMS: atom_id res chain seq x y z
N MET A 1 -12.67 -7.60 -18.28
CA MET A 1 -11.43 -8.35 -18.04
C MET A 1 -11.17 -8.51 -16.55
N ALA A 2 -11.18 -7.44 -15.75
CA ALA A 2 -11.02 -7.52 -14.29
C ALA A 2 -12.13 -8.32 -13.58
N ASP A 3 -13.32 -8.39 -14.17
CA ASP A 3 -14.45 -9.19 -13.70
C ASP A 3 -14.19 -10.70 -13.67
N LYS A 4 -13.20 -11.18 -14.44
CA LYS A 4 -12.75 -12.58 -14.47
C LYS A 4 -11.81 -12.96 -13.32
N TYR A 5 -11.36 -11.97 -12.55
CA TYR A 5 -10.42 -12.17 -11.45
C TYR A 5 -11.09 -11.88 -10.10
N ILE A 6 -10.50 -12.45 -9.05
CA ILE A 6 -10.80 -12.21 -7.64
C ILE A 6 -9.48 -11.94 -6.90
N LEU A 7 -9.51 -11.05 -5.91
CA LEU A 7 -8.31 -10.64 -5.19
C LEU A 7 -8.01 -11.57 -3.99
N ALA A 8 -6.78 -12.04 -3.85
CA ALA A 8 -6.26 -12.52 -2.58
C ALA A 8 -5.24 -11.53 -2.05
N VAL A 9 -5.25 -11.31 -0.74
CA VAL A 9 -4.33 -10.40 -0.08
C VAL A 9 -3.63 -11.15 1.04
N THR A 10 -2.31 -11.12 1.01
CA THR A 10 -1.46 -11.62 2.08
C THR A 10 -0.57 -10.51 2.62
N ALA A 11 -0.07 -10.67 3.84
CA ALA A 11 0.96 -9.81 4.37
C ALA A 11 1.88 -10.57 5.33
N GLY A 12 3.07 -10.03 5.55
CA GLY A 12 4.05 -10.59 6.46
C GLY A 12 5.39 -9.85 6.42
N PRO A 13 6.40 -10.32 7.17
CA PRO A 13 7.64 -9.60 7.35
C PRO A 13 8.55 -9.62 6.12
N THR A 14 8.41 -10.61 5.23
CA THR A 14 9.24 -10.80 4.03
C THR A 14 8.39 -11.18 2.83
N TYR A 15 8.97 -11.28 1.63
CA TYR A 15 8.25 -11.69 0.42
C TYR A 15 7.74 -13.15 0.51
N GLU A 16 8.45 -14.01 1.24
CA GLU A 16 8.16 -15.44 1.38
C GLU A 16 7.32 -15.77 2.61
N ASP A 17 7.55 -15.08 3.73
CA ASP A 17 6.77 -15.25 4.96
C ASP A 17 5.49 -14.42 4.85
N GLN A 18 4.46 -15.04 4.31
CA GLN A 18 3.19 -14.42 3.95
C GLN A 18 2.02 -15.24 4.49
N LYS A 19 0.99 -14.55 4.99
CA LYS A 19 -0.27 -15.17 5.41
C LYS A 19 -1.47 -14.39 4.88
N PRO A 20 -2.59 -15.06 4.56
CA PRO A 20 -3.85 -14.37 4.24
C PRO A 20 -4.25 -13.42 5.37
N ILE A 21 -4.71 -12.23 5.02
CA ILE A 21 -5.16 -11.21 5.99
C ILE A 21 -6.64 -10.90 5.84
N PRO A 22 -7.35 -10.54 6.93
CA PRO A 22 -8.73 -10.13 6.82
C PRO A 22 -8.81 -8.74 6.17
N ILE A 23 -9.75 -8.58 5.25
CA ILE A 23 -9.99 -7.33 4.52
C ILE A 23 -11.32 -6.73 4.96
N ASN A 24 -11.36 -5.40 5.12
CA ASN A 24 -12.53 -4.67 5.58
C ASN A 24 -13.02 -5.07 6.98
N THR A 25 -12.12 -5.56 7.82
CA THR A 25 -12.38 -5.82 9.24
C THR A 25 -11.50 -4.95 10.10
N GLU A 26 -11.97 -4.59 11.28
CA GLU A 26 -11.19 -3.85 12.28
C GLU A 26 -10.38 -4.81 13.19
N GLN A 27 -9.96 -5.95 12.64
CA GLN A 27 -9.02 -6.88 13.27
C GLN A 27 -7.66 -6.74 12.59
N PRO A 28 -6.72 -5.96 13.16
CA PRO A 28 -5.41 -5.75 12.55
C PRO A 28 -4.63 -7.06 12.45
N THR A 29 -3.87 -7.20 11.38
CA THR A 29 -2.89 -8.28 11.25
C THR A 29 -1.57 -7.85 11.85
N ARG A 30 -1.18 -8.51 12.95
CA ARG A 30 0.16 -8.35 13.52
C ARG A 30 1.22 -8.99 12.62
N ILE A 31 2.24 -8.21 12.30
CA ILE A 31 3.46 -8.56 11.57
C ILE A 31 4.63 -8.27 12.50
N SER A 32 5.57 -9.20 12.66
CA SER A 32 6.77 -8.97 13.47
C SER A 32 8.00 -9.50 12.73
N SER A 33 9.02 -8.66 12.61
CA SER A 33 10.31 -8.97 12.00
C SER A 33 11.44 -8.76 13.02
N SER A 34 12.70 -8.91 12.62
CA SER A 34 13.85 -8.48 13.44
C SER A 34 13.85 -6.99 13.74
N HIS A 35 13.29 -6.16 12.85
CA HIS A 35 13.44 -4.71 12.87
C HIS A 35 12.26 -3.98 13.52
N LEU A 36 11.05 -4.52 13.43
CA LEU A 36 9.85 -3.88 14.00
C LEU A 36 8.73 -4.87 14.32
N THR A 37 7.71 -4.38 15.01
CA THR A 37 6.38 -5.00 15.07
C THR A 37 5.39 -4.01 14.47
N ALA A 38 4.47 -4.47 13.62
CA ALA A 38 3.44 -3.67 12.99
C ALA A 38 2.06 -4.32 13.12
N ASP A 39 1.01 -3.51 13.14
CA ASP A 39 -0.38 -3.95 13.08
C ASP A 39 -1.05 -3.31 11.86
N LEU A 40 -1.42 -4.14 10.89
CA LEU A 40 -1.92 -3.71 9.58
C LEU A 40 -3.42 -3.95 9.44
N THR A 41 -4.16 -2.94 9.03
CA THR A 41 -5.55 -3.03 8.60
C THR A 41 -5.67 -2.59 7.14
N VAL A 42 -6.14 -3.51 6.29
CA VAL A 42 -6.38 -3.24 4.87
C VAL A 42 -7.87 -3.14 4.59
N ARG A 43 -8.26 -2.05 3.93
CA ARG A 43 -9.65 -1.76 3.55
C ARG A 43 -9.70 -1.50 2.06
N ILE A 44 -10.69 -2.07 1.38
CA ILE A 44 -10.87 -1.96 -0.07
C ILE A 44 -12.36 -1.77 -0.34
N GLN A 45 -12.71 -0.69 -1.00
CA GLN A 45 -14.10 -0.41 -1.34
C GLN A 45 -14.59 -1.39 -2.41
N ASN A 46 -15.83 -1.86 -2.25
CA ASN A 46 -16.46 -2.86 -3.13
C ASN A 46 -15.64 -4.16 -3.28
N TYR A 47 -14.98 -4.62 -2.22
CA TYR A 47 -14.04 -5.74 -2.25
C TYR A 47 -14.57 -7.02 -2.92
N ARG A 48 -13.92 -7.40 -4.02
CA ARG A 48 -14.14 -8.66 -4.74
C ARG A 48 -12.93 -9.56 -4.54
N GLY A 49 -12.83 -10.15 -3.36
CA GLY A 49 -11.71 -11.01 -2.99
C GLY A 49 -12.05 -12.20 -2.09
N LEU A 50 -11.02 -12.94 -1.72
CA LEU A 50 -11.05 -14.06 -0.79
C LEU A 50 -10.85 -13.59 0.66
N ASP A 51 -11.46 -14.29 1.62
CA ASP A 51 -11.18 -14.13 3.05
C ASP A 51 -9.97 -14.98 3.48
N THR A 52 -9.66 -14.95 4.78
CA THR A 52 -8.54 -15.70 5.37
C THR A 52 -8.71 -17.23 5.32
N SER A 53 -9.91 -17.72 5.01
CA SER A 53 -10.21 -19.14 4.77
C SER A 53 -10.27 -19.48 3.28
N PHE A 54 -9.81 -18.57 2.43
CA PHE A 54 -9.82 -18.67 0.97
C PHE A 54 -11.22 -18.85 0.37
N LYS A 55 -12.24 -18.28 1.00
CA LYS A 55 -13.63 -18.25 0.48
C LYS A 55 -13.98 -16.84 0.01
N PRO A 56 -14.91 -16.66 -0.93
CA PRO A 56 -15.36 -15.33 -1.33
C PRO A 56 -15.81 -14.51 -0.11
N SER A 57 -15.14 -13.37 0.13
CA SER A 57 -15.41 -12.54 1.30
C SER A 57 -16.82 -11.94 1.25
N THR A 58 -17.50 -11.95 2.39
CA THR A 58 -18.79 -11.25 2.58
C THR A 58 -18.60 -9.77 2.91
N GLN A 59 -17.41 -9.35 3.36
CA GLN A 59 -17.09 -7.98 3.74
C GLN A 59 -16.69 -7.13 2.53
N LYS A 60 -17.71 -6.57 1.86
CA LYS A 60 -17.54 -5.79 0.63
C LYS A 60 -17.05 -4.36 0.85
N THR A 61 -17.21 -3.81 2.04
CA THR A 61 -16.82 -2.43 2.38
C THR A 61 -16.52 -2.34 3.87
N SER A 62 -15.97 -1.21 4.32
CA SER A 62 -15.70 -0.88 5.73
C SER A 62 -16.40 0.42 6.12
N PRO A 63 -16.86 0.57 7.38
CA PRO A 63 -17.34 1.84 7.94
C PRO A 63 -16.35 3.01 7.79
N TYR A 64 -15.05 2.72 7.59
CA TYR A 64 -14.02 3.72 7.29
C TYR A 64 -14.42 4.63 6.12
N PHE A 65 -14.98 4.06 5.05
CA PHE A 65 -15.36 4.82 3.84
C PHE A 65 -16.59 5.70 4.03
N ASP A 66 -17.34 5.54 5.14
CA ASP A 66 -18.45 6.43 5.48
C ASP A 66 -17.97 7.70 6.22
N HIS A 67 -16.74 7.67 6.75
CA HIS A 67 -16.14 8.82 7.44
C HIS A 67 -15.95 10.00 6.47
N PRO A 68 -16.27 11.25 6.86
CA PRO A 68 -16.21 12.40 5.96
C PRO A 68 -14.88 12.61 5.23
N SER A 69 -13.75 12.28 5.86
CA SER A 69 -12.42 12.40 5.25
C SER A 69 -12.08 11.30 4.24
N HIS A 70 -12.86 10.21 4.18
CA HIS A 70 -12.53 8.99 3.43
C HIS A 70 -13.59 8.57 2.40
N LYS A 71 -14.62 9.40 2.18
CA LYS A 71 -15.72 9.10 1.25
C LYS A 71 -15.30 8.88 -0.20
N SER A 72 -14.18 9.47 -0.61
CA SER A 72 -13.63 9.32 -1.95
C SER A 72 -12.64 8.18 -2.08
N ASP A 73 -12.15 7.63 -0.97
CA ASP A 73 -11.05 6.67 -0.99
C ASP A 73 -11.52 5.31 -1.48
N LEU A 74 -10.71 4.69 -2.34
CA LEU A 74 -11.02 3.37 -2.87
C LEU A 74 -10.38 2.26 -2.03
N TYR A 75 -9.36 2.61 -1.24
CA TYR A 75 -8.68 1.69 -0.32
C TYR A 75 -7.89 2.46 0.75
N SER A 76 -7.53 1.76 1.80
CA SER A 76 -6.61 2.20 2.86
C SER A 76 -5.71 1.04 3.28
N LEU A 77 -4.41 1.33 3.43
CA LEU A 77 -3.44 0.53 4.18
C LEU A 77 -3.10 1.35 5.43
N GLN A 78 -3.86 1.13 6.50
CA GLN A 78 -3.62 1.74 7.79
C GLN A 78 -2.75 0.80 8.63
N PHE A 79 -1.65 1.29 9.18
CA PHE A 79 -0.80 0.46 10.03
C PHE A 79 -0.11 1.26 11.12
N THR A 80 0.07 0.63 12.28
CA THR A 80 1.04 1.11 13.28
C THR A 80 2.32 0.30 13.15
N PHE A 81 3.46 0.88 13.53
CA PHE A 81 4.68 0.11 13.75
C PHE A 81 5.51 0.66 14.91
N THR A 82 6.17 -0.24 15.62
CA THR A 82 7.10 0.05 16.71
C THR A 82 8.48 -0.51 16.35
N PRO A 83 9.49 0.33 16.09
CA PRO A 83 10.84 -0.11 15.77
C PRO A 83 11.50 -0.82 16.95
N LYS A 84 12.25 -1.89 16.67
CA LYS A 84 13.11 -2.62 17.62
C LYS A 84 14.53 -2.03 17.70
N GLU A 85 14.84 -1.16 16.76
CA GLU A 85 16.05 -0.33 16.65
C GLU A 85 15.68 1.04 16.06
N ASP A 86 16.56 2.03 16.19
CA ASP A 86 16.33 3.34 15.58
C ASP A 86 16.44 3.22 14.06
N LEU A 87 15.43 3.70 13.32
CA LEU A 87 15.45 3.74 11.86
C LEU A 87 15.56 5.20 11.39
N LYS A 88 16.51 5.49 10.51
CA LYS A 88 16.67 6.83 9.95
C LYS A 88 15.50 7.17 9.03
N GLY A 89 14.92 8.36 9.19
CA GLY A 89 13.77 8.80 8.41
C GLY A 89 14.02 8.81 6.90
N GLU A 90 15.26 9.09 6.48
CA GLU A 90 15.65 9.03 5.08
C GLU A 90 15.72 7.60 4.52
N ASP A 91 15.96 6.59 5.36
CA ASP A 91 16.20 5.22 4.89
C ASP A 91 14.92 4.38 4.83
N VAL A 92 13.89 4.76 5.59
CA VAL A 92 12.60 4.07 5.58
C VAL A 92 11.74 4.57 4.42
N VAL A 93 11.47 3.67 3.47
CA VAL A 93 10.68 3.96 2.28
C VAL A 93 9.46 3.06 2.20
N PHE A 94 8.44 3.54 1.49
CA PHE A 94 7.23 2.79 1.18
C PHE A 94 6.90 2.91 -0.30
N GLY A 95 6.41 1.83 -0.89
CA GLY A 95 6.07 1.82 -2.31
C GLY A 95 5.83 0.44 -2.87
N ASN A 96 6.10 0.26 -4.16
CA ASN A 96 5.83 -0.95 -4.92
C ASN A 96 7.12 -1.44 -5.61
N ASP A 97 7.31 -2.75 -5.67
CA ASP A 97 8.34 -3.41 -6.46
C ASP A 97 7.80 -4.64 -7.21
N PHE A 98 8.61 -5.14 -8.13
CA PHE A 98 8.27 -6.22 -9.06
C PHE A 98 9.49 -7.12 -9.28
N ASP A 99 9.26 -8.43 -9.38
CA ASP A 99 10.35 -9.42 -9.56
C ASP A 99 10.90 -9.45 -10.98
N HIS A 100 10.09 -9.04 -11.96
CA HIS A 100 10.41 -9.17 -13.38
C HIS A 100 10.11 -7.90 -14.18
N PRO A 101 10.81 -7.69 -15.32
CA PRO A 101 10.71 -6.45 -16.06
C PRO A 101 9.31 -6.22 -16.64
N ILE A 102 8.69 -5.08 -16.30
CA ILE A 102 7.38 -4.64 -16.84
C ILE A 102 7.50 -3.73 -18.07
N ARG A 103 8.72 -3.43 -18.54
CA ARG A 103 9.00 -2.44 -19.60
C ARG A 103 8.25 -2.66 -20.92
N ASN A 104 7.96 -3.90 -21.28
CA ASN A 104 7.20 -4.25 -22.50
C ASN A 104 5.68 -4.17 -22.32
N LYS A 105 5.25 -3.85 -21.10
CA LYS A 105 3.86 -3.78 -20.68
C LYS A 105 3.44 -2.37 -20.30
N LEU A 106 4.36 -1.42 -20.22
CA LEU A 106 4.00 -0.04 -19.89
C LEU A 106 3.06 0.54 -20.96
N PRO A 107 1.97 1.23 -20.58
CA PRO A 107 1.10 1.90 -21.52
C PRO A 107 1.88 2.94 -22.35
N PRO A 108 1.52 3.19 -23.61
CA PRO A 108 2.08 4.30 -24.38
C PRO A 108 1.97 5.61 -23.60
N GLY A 109 3.07 6.34 -23.47
CA GLY A 109 3.11 7.59 -22.71
C GLY A 109 3.22 7.41 -21.18
N PHE A 110 3.68 6.25 -20.70
CA PHE A 110 3.87 5.98 -19.27
C PHE A 110 4.72 7.05 -18.59
N GLN A 111 5.79 7.54 -19.22
CA GLN A 111 6.65 8.56 -18.61
C GLN A 111 5.89 9.85 -18.30
N GLN A 112 4.94 10.25 -19.15
CA GLN A 112 4.09 11.42 -18.94
C GLN A 112 3.11 11.18 -17.79
N ALA A 113 2.49 10.00 -17.73
CA ALA A 113 1.63 9.62 -16.61
C ALA A 113 2.40 9.56 -15.29
N PHE A 114 3.62 9.02 -15.31
CA PHE A 114 4.49 8.95 -14.14
C PHE A 114 4.91 10.33 -13.66
N ASN A 115 5.26 11.24 -14.57
CA ASN A 115 5.53 12.63 -14.23
C ASN A 115 4.30 13.33 -13.63
N LEU A 116 3.09 13.03 -14.12
CA LEU A 116 1.85 13.54 -13.56
C LEU A 116 1.60 13.01 -12.13
N VAL A 117 1.85 11.72 -11.89
CA VAL A 117 1.78 11.12 -10.54
C VAL A 117 2.75 11.80 -9.58
N LYS A 118 4.02 12.00 -9.99
CA LYS A 118 4.99 12.72 -9.14
C LYS A 118 4.56 14.15 -8.86
N TRP A 119 4.06 14.85 -9.86
CA TRP A 119 3.67 16.24 -9.70
C TRP A 119 2.41 16.41 -8.83
N PHE A 120 1.44 15.51 -8.96
CA PHE A 120 0.11 15.68 -8.38
C PHE A 120 -0.15 14.84 -7.12
N ILE A 121 0.49 13.67 -6.98
CA ILE A 121 0.18 12.69 -5.93
C ILE A 121 1.31 12.60 -4.90
N ASP A 122 2.53 12.28 -5.35
CA ASP A 122 3.68 12.11 -4.44
C ASP A 122 4.97 12.64 -5.10
N PRO A 123 5.39 13.88 -4.77
CA PRO A 123 6.64 14.45 -5.28
C PRO A 123 7.90 13.73 -4.77
N GLY A 124 7.79 12.97 -3.67
CA GLY A 124 8.88 12.18 -3.11
C GLY A 124 9.06 10.84 -3.83
N LEU A 125 8.14 10.48 -4.73
CA LEU A 125 8.19 9.22 -5.47
C LEU A 125 9.37 9.20 -6.46
N TYR A 126 10.18 8.17 -6.35
CA TYR A 126 11.26 7.83 -7.26
C TYR A 126 11.16 6.36 -7.65
N GLY A 127 11.87 5.95 -8.70
CA GLY A 127 11.75 4.59 -9.19
C GLY A 127 12.35 4.42 -10.56
N ASP A 128 12.59 3.16 -10.90
CA ASP A 128 12.97 2.74 -12.24
C ASP A 128 11.98 1.65 -12.70
N VAL A 129 11.10 2.01 -13.62
CA VAL A 129 10.10 1.09 -14.18
C VAL A 129 10.63 0.30 -15.39
N TYR A 130 11.82 0.64 -15.85
CA TYR A 130 12.48 -0.01 -16.99
C TYR A 130 13.57 -1.01 -16.55
N ALA A 131 13.89 -1.06 -15.25
CA ALA A 131 14.79 -2.03 -14.65
C ALA A 131 14.30 -3.48 -14.84
N ASP A 132 15.22 -4.44 -14.67
CA ASP A 132 14.87 -5.85 -14.67
C ASP A 132 14.06 -6.24 -13.41
N GLU A 133 14.28 -5.53 -12.30
CA GLU A 133 13.45 -5.55 -11.09
C GLU A 133 12.88 -4.14 -10.88
N PRO A 134 11.73 -3.83 -11.50
CA PRO A 134 11.12 -2.51 -11.43
C PRO A 134 10.72 -2.13 -10.01
N TYR A 135 10.80 -0.83 -9.70
CA TYR A 135 10.32 -0.31 -8.41
C TYR A 135 9.86 1.14 -8.47
N LEU A 136 8.99 1.50 -7.53
CA LEU A 136 8.48 2.83 -7.26
C LEU A 136 8.43 3.04 -5.73
N TYR A 137 9.31 3.86 -5.18
CA TYR A 137 9.43 4.12 -3.74
C TYR A 137 9.38 5.61 -3.42
N GLY A 138 8.90 5.95 -2.23
CA GLY A 138 9.06 7.28 -1.64
C GLY A 138 9.46 7.16 -0.17
N PRO A 139 10.13 8.17 0.41
CA PRO A 139 10.33 8.23 1.86
C PRO A 139 8.99 8.09 2.59
N LEU A 140 8.95 7.27 3.64
CA LEU A 140 7.70 6.98 4.36
C LEU A 140 6.97 8.28 4.79
N LEU A 141 7.75 9.26 5.28
CA LEU A 141 7.26 10.56 5.73
C LEU A 141 6.54 11.36 4.64
N SER A 142 6.91 11.22 3.37
CA SER A 142 6.25 11.92 2.26
C SER A 142 5.13 11.09 1.62
N SER A 143 5.21 9.77 1.68
CA SER A 143 4.24 8.89 1.03
C SER A 143 2.94 8.72 1.83
N MET A 144 3.01 8.61 3.16
CA MET A 144 1.82 8.37 3.99
C MET A 144 0.81 9.52 3.95
N ASN A 145 -0.48 9.28 3.87
CA ASN A 145 -1.48 10.34 3.94
C ASN A 145 -1.60 10.91 5.36
N VAL A 146 -1.48 10.05 6.38
CA VAL A 146 -1.48 10.41 7.80
C VAL A 146 -0.25 9.83 8.48
N LEU A 147 0.37 10.61 9.37
CA LEU A 147 1.40 10.16 10.29
C LEU A 147 1.03 10.61 11.70
N ARG A 148 1.02 9.67 12.63
CA ARG A 148 0.78 9.90 14.05
C ARG A 148 1.96 9.39 14.87
N VAL A 149 2.55 10.25 15.68
CA VAL A 149 3.69 9.91 16.54
C VAL A 149 3.16 9.54 17.93
N GLY A 150 3.25 8.27 18.32
CA GLY A 150 2.79 7.79 19.62
C GLY A 150 3.74 8.18 20.76
N PRO A 151 3.31 8.01 22.02
CA PRO A 151 4.15 8.21 23.19
C PRO A 151 5.30 7.19 23.29
N LYS A 152 6.34 7.52 24.05
CA LYS A 152 7.44 6.60 24.40
C LYS A 152 7.23 5.89 25.74
N ASP A 153 6.35 6.41 26.59
CA ASP A 153 5.97 5.76 27.83
C ASP A 153 4.98 4.62 27.54
N ASP A 154 5.33 3.40 27.97
CA ASP A 154 4.55 2.20 27.68
C ASP A 154 3.12 2.28 28.24
N LYS A 155 2.92 2.88 29.43
CA LYS A 155 1.58 2.96 30.04
C LYS A 155 0.68 3.94 29.29
N GLU A 156 1.25 5.06 28.85
CA GLU A 156 0.52 6.00 28.03
C GLU A 156 0.21 5.40 26.65
N GLN A 157 1.15 4.64 26.06
CA GLN A 157 0.91 3.91 24.81
C GLN A 157 -0.22 2.88 24.97
N GLU A 158 -0.20 2.09 26.04
CA GLU A 158 -1.26 1.12 26.37
C GLU A 158 -2.64 1.81 26.46
N ARG A 159 -2.71 2.98 27.10
CA ARG A 159 -3.97 3.77 27.18
C ARG A 159 -4.48 4.18 25.79
N ILE A 160 -3.59 4.64 24.91
CA ILE A 160 -3.95 5.03 23.54
C ILE A 160 -4.39 3.80 22.73
N GLU A 161 -3.75 2.65 22.91
CA GLU A 161 -4.15 1.38 22.30
C GLU A 161 -5.53 0.92 22.77
N GLU A 162 -5.82 0.98 24.06
CA GLU A 162 -7.14 0.67 24.62
C GLU A 162 -8.23 1.60 24.07
N GLU A 163 -7.96 2.90 23.98
CA GLU A 163 -8.90 3.86 23.36
C GLU A 163 -9.18 3.53 21.89
N ARG A 164 -8.16 3.13 21.12
CA ARG A 164 -8.33 2.71 19.72
C ARG A 164 -9.10 1.39 19.62
N ALA A 165 -8.80 0.41 20.47
CA ALA A 165 -9.45 -0.89 20.49
C ALA A 165 -10.95 -0.83 20.84
N ASN A 166 -11.37 0.22 21.55
CA ASN A 166 -12.78 0.45 21.91
C ASN A 166 -13.58 1.22 20.83
N LYS A 167 -12.97 1.57 19.68
CA LYS A 167 -13.68 2.22 18.58
C LYS A 167 -14.19 1.18 17.58
N ASP A 168 -15.40 1.41 17.07
CA ASP A 168 -15.97 0.60 15.99
C ASP A 168 -15.16 0.68 14.69
N VAL A 169 -14.48 1.80 14.46
CA VAL A 169 -13.54 2.02 13.36
C VAL A 169 -12.45 2.99 13.81
N VAL A 170 -11.20 2.67 13.51
CA VAL A 170 -10.07 3.56 13.78
C VAL A 170 -9.76 4.38 12.54
N VAL A 171 -10.00 5.69 12.63
CA VAL A 171 -9.58 6.71 11.67
C VAL A 171 -8.44 7.49 12.30
N LEU A 172 -7.23 7.38 11.75
CA LEU A 172 -6.08 8.14 12.23
C LEU A 172 -6.12 9.58 11.71
N GLU A 173 -5.63 10.50 12.54
CA GLU A 173 -5.42 11.90 12.20
C GLU A 173 -3.94 12.26 12.38
N GLU A 174 -3.46 13.18 11.53
CA GLU A 174 -2.11 13.74 11.60
C GLU A 174 -1.84 14.34 12.98
N GLY A 175 -0.67 14.04 13.55
CA GLY A 175 -0.29 14.63 14.84
C GLY A 175 0.56 13.69 15.68
N GLY A 176 0.41 13.80 16.99
CA GLY A 176 0.99 12.88 17.95
C GLY A 176 0.11 12.68 19.18
N ASP A 177 0.52 11.73 20.01
CA ASP A 177 -0.05 11.42 21.31
C ASP A 177 1.04 11.55 22.39
N GLY A 178 0.69 12.04 23.58
CA GLY A 178 1.64 12.23 24.67
C GLY A 178 2.88 13.06 24.27
N ASP A 179 4.07 12.56 24.60
CA ASP A 179 5.34 13.20 24.24
C ASP A 179 5.64 13.15 22.73
N GLY A 180 4.86 12.38 21.96
CA GLY A 180 4.91 12.38 20.50
C GLY A 180 4.61 13.76 19.90
N GLU A 181 3.71 14.56 20.51
CA GLU A 181 3.48 15.94 20.05
C GLU A 181 4.64 16.88 20.39
N GLU A 182 5.29 16.67 21.53
CA GLU A 182 6.48 17.43 21.91
C GLU A 182 7.60 17.15 20.92
N LYS A 183 7.82 15.88 20.58
CA LYS A 183 8.79 15.47 19.57
C LYS A 183 8.55 16.11 18.21
N ARG A 184 7.28 16.18 17.78
CA ARG A 184 6.91 16.86 16.52
C ARG A 184 7.29 18.33 16.55
N LYS A 185 7.03 19.03 17.67
CA LYS A 185 7.39 20.44 17.85
C LYS A 185 8.91 20.65 17.86
N GLU A 186 9.66 19.80 18.55
CA GLU A 186 11.12 19.85 18.60
C GLU A 186 11.76 19.74 17.21
N LEU A 187 11.24 18.84 16.37
CA LEU A 187 11.69 18.64 14.99
C LEU A 187 11.14 19.70 14.01
N SER A 188 10.30 20.62 14.49
CA SER A 188 9.53 21.55 13.65
C SER A 188 8.75 20.81 12.54
N LEU A 189 8.24 19.61 12.86
CA LEU A 189 7.42 18.83 11.96
C LEU A 189 6.06 19.51 11.80
N PRO A 190 5.61 19.83 10.57
CA PRO A 190 4.35 20.52 10.36
C PRO A 190 3.14 19.75 10.91
N ALA A 191 2.11 20.50 11.34
CA ALA A 191 0.90 19.92 11.92
C ALA A 191 -0.05 19.30 10.88
N ASP A 192 -0.05 19.80 9.64
CA ASP A 192 -0.89 19.27 8.57
C ASP A 192 -0.12 18.30 7.65
N SER A 193 -0.82 17.30 7.14
CA SER A 193 -0.22 16.24 6.31
C SER A 193 0.43 16.77 5.04
N ALA A 194 -0.18 17.76 4.37
CA ALA A 194 0.37 18.31 3.12
C ALA A 194 1.70 19.03 3.36
N ALA A 195 1.79 19.84 4.41
CA ALA A 195 3.03 20.50 4.80
C ALA A 195 4.06 19.49 5.31
N ARG A 196 3.67 18.44 6.05
CA ARG A 196 4.58 17.37 6.47
C ARG A 196 5.19 16.64 5.28
N LYS A 197 4.37 16.30 4.28
CA LYS A 197 4.83 15.71 3.01
C LYS A 197 5.82 16.64 2.32
N LYS A 198 5.51 17.93 2.21
CA LYS A 198 6.43 18.91 1.60
C LYS A 198 7.72 19.09 2.42
N TRP A 199 7.62 19.13 3.74
CA TRP A 199 8.75 19.26 4.66
C TRP A 199 9.73 18.10 4.50
N SER A 200 9.20 16.88 4.31
CA SER A 200 9.98 15.67 4.08
C SER A 200 10.53 15.54 2.65
N LEU A 201 10.26 16.48 1.74
CA LEU A 201 11.00 16.55 0.46
C LEU A 201 12.37 17.20 0.61
N THR A 202 12.63 17.89 1.73
CA THR A 202 13.92 18.48 2.03
C THR A 202 14.84 17.43 2.65
N GLU A 203 15.94 17.12 1.99
CA GLU A 203 16.89 16.09 2.42
C GLU A 203 17.36 16.27 3.88
N GLN A 204 17.66 17.50 4.30
CA GLN A 204 18.11 17.77 5.67
C GLN A 204 17.02 17.51 6.72
N ASN A 205 15.75 17.68 6.36
CA ASN A 205 14.62 17.38 7.23
C ASN A 205 14.42 15.85 7.35
N LEU A 206 14.55 15.11 6.24
CA LEU A 206 14.51 13.65 6.29
C LEU A 206 15.64 13.09 7.17
N LYS A 207 16.84 13.65 7.05
CA LYS A 207 18.02 13.27 7.85
C LYS A 207 17.89 13.57 9.33
N SER A 208 17.14 14.61 9.70
CA SER A 208 16.93 14.97 11.11
C SER A 208 15.87 14.12 11.80
N PHE A 209 15.01 13.43 11.04
CA PHE A 209 13.97 12.57 11.58
C PHE A 209 14.51 11.16 11.86
N THR A 210 14.16 10.61 13.02
CA THR A 210 14.44 9.21 13.39
C THR A 210 13.16 8.57 13.88
N PHE A 211 12.84 7.39 13.34
CA PHE A 211 11.85 6.50 13.93
C PHE A 211 12.51 5.82 15.13
N GLU A 212 12.19 6.29 16.32
CA GLU A 212 12.84 5.90 17.57
C GLU A 212 12.43 4.48 17.98
N LYS A 213 13.43 3.70 18.41
CA LYS A 213 13.21 2.40 19.04
C LYS A 213 12.17 2.51 20.16
N GLY A 214 11.20 1.59 20.12
CA GLY A 214 10.15 1.46 21.14
C GLY A 214 9.01 2.47 21.03
N ARG A 215 9.11 3.48 20.15
CA ARG A 215 7.99 4.41 19.91
C ARG A 215 7.07 3.87 18.81
N GLU A 216 5.76 3.89 19.03
CA GLU A 216 4.80 3.55 17.98
C GLU A 216 4.61 4.72 17.00
N TYR A 217 4.52 4.41 15.71
CA TYR A 217 4.14 5.34 14.65
C TYR A 217 2.89 4.81 13.94
N GLY A 218 1.80 5.57 14.00
CA GLY A 218 0.57 5.31 13.25
C GLY A 218 0.63 5.92 11.86
N ASN A 219 0.22 5.17 10.85
CA ASN A 219 0.29 5.56 9.45
C ASN A 219 -1.01 5.17 8.74
N ASP A 220 -1.43 5.98 7.79
CA ASP A 220 -2.51 5.60 6.87
C ASP A 220 -2.14 6.02 5.45
N PHE A 221 -2.20 5.08 4.53
CA PHE A 221 -1.98 5.28 3.10
C PHE A 221 -3.27 4.96 2.35
N PHE A 222 -3.87 5.99 1.76
CA PHE A 222 -5.16 5.90 1.08
C PHE A 222 -5.19 6.85 -0.12
N ASN A 223 -5.94 6.48 -1.15
CA ASN A 223 -6.23 7.39 -2.24
C ASN A 223 -7.48 7.00 -3.03
N PRO A 224 -8.05 7.96 -3.77
CA PRO A 224 -9.17 7.73 -4.67
C PRO A 224 -8.71 7.25 -6.06
N TYR A 225 -7.42 6.93 -6.27
CA TYR A 225 -6.84 6.78 -7.60
C TYR A 225 -6.74 5.33 -8.05
N LEU A 226 -6.27 4.40 -7.21
CA LEU A 226 -6.15 2.99 -7.58
C LEU A 226 -7.45 2.24 -7.27
N ASP A 227 -8.13 1.78 -8.30
CA ASP A 227 -9.32 0.93 -8.18
C ASP A 227 -8.92 -0.56 -8.31
N PHE A 228 -9.00 -1.32 -7.21
CA PHE A 228 -8.67 -2.75 -7.20
C PHE A 228 -9.71 -3.64 -7.90
N ASN A 229 -10.93 -3.16 -8.13
CA ASN A 229 -11.99 -3.94 -8.78
C ASN A 229 -11.89 -3.89 -10.30
N ASP A 230 -11.56 -2.73 -10.84
CA ASP A 230 -11.26 -2.55 -12.27
C ASP A 230 -9.77 -2.77 -12.58
N PHE A 231 -8.94 -2.80 -11.54
CA PHE A 231 -7.48 -2.81 -11.60
C PHE A 231 -6.98 -1.72 -12.55
N ALA A 232 -7.32 -0.48 -12.20
CA ALA A 232 -7.10 0.71 -13.00
C ALA A 232 -6.63 1.89 -12.14
N LEU A 233 -5.74 2.71 -12.69
CA LEU A 233 -5.34 3.98 -12.10
C LEU A 233 -6.20 5.11 -12.68
N ARG A 234 -6.99 5.75 -11.84
CA ARG A 234 -7.87 6.87 -12.15
C ARG A 234 -7.24 8.17 -11.68
N LEU A 235 -6.63 8.90 -12.60
CA LEU A 235 -6.05 10.21 -12.32
C LEU A 235 -7.09 11.30 -12.64
N PRO A 236 -7.48 12.14 -11.65
CA PRO A 236 -8.45 13.19 -11.90
C PRO A 236 -7.88 14.23 -12.86
N GLY A 237 -8.77 14.86 -13.63
CA GLY A 237 -8.39 16.01 -14.46
C GLY A 237 -8.13 17.24 -13.59
N PHE A 238 -7.24 18.12 -14.03
CA PHE A 238 -6.99 19.39 -13.36
C PHE A 238 -6.96 20.53 -14.37
N SER A 239 -7.75 21.58 -14.11
CA SER A 239 -7.89 22.75 -14.98
C SER A 239 -8.22 22.35 -16.43
N LEU A 240 -7.30 22.58 -17.38
CA LEU A 240 -7.46 22.25 -18.80
C LEU A 240 -7.04 20.80 -19.15
N ILE A 241 -6.51 20.03 -18.21
CA ILE A 241 -6.04 18.66 -18.43
C ILE A 241 -7.19 17.69 -18.11
N PRO A 242 -7.70 16.91 -19.09
CA PRO A 242 -8.73 15.92 -18.83
C PRO A 242 -8.20 14.80 -17.92
N GLY A 243 -9.10 14.21 -17.12
CA GLY A 243 -8.76 13.04 -16.31
C GLY A 243 -8.39 11.85 -17.19
N VAL A 244 -7.50 10.99 -16.68
CA VAL A 244 -7.00 9.82 -17.40
C VAL A 244 -7.31 8.58 -16.58
N THR A 245 -7.90 7.57 -17.22
CA THR A 245 -8.02 6.23 -16.65
C THR A 245 -7.04 5.32 -17.38
N ILE A 246 -6.10 4.74 -16.63
CA ILE A 246 -5.11 3.81 -17.12
C ILE A 246 -5.54 2.39 -16.70
N PRO A 247 -6.04 1.55 -17.62
CA PRO A 247 -6.46 0.20 -17.29
C PRO A 247 -5.23 -0.70 -17.08
N ILE A 248 -4.73 -0.78 -15.85
CA ILE A 248 -3.52 -1.57 -15.51
C ILE A 248 -3.72 -3.02 -15.93
N ILE A 249 -4.93 -3.58 -15.79
CA ILE A 249 -5.25 -4.96 -16.19
C ILE A 249 -4.95 -5.28 -17.66
N SER A 250 -5.05 -4.30 -18.57
CA SER A 250 -4.77 -4.51 -20.01
C SER A 250 -3.29 -4.70 -20.31
N TYR A 251 -2.45 -4.29 -19.37
CA TYR A 251 -1.00 -4.29 -19.44
C TYR A 251 -0.38 -5.29 -18.47
N TRP A 252 -1.17 -5.76 -17.50
CA TRP A 252 -0.73 -6.69 -16.48
C TRP A 252 -0.23 -8.02 -17.07
N ASP A 253 0.90 -8.49 -16.55
CA ASP A 253 1.61 -9.69 -16.99
C ASP A 253 1.46 -10.88 -16.03
N GLY A 254 0.66 -10.71 -14.98
CA GLY A 254 0.45 -11.73 -13.95
C GLY A 254 1.20 -11.47 -12.65
N GLN A 255 2.13 -10.51 -12.60
CA GLN A 255 2.88 -10.23 -11.37
C GLN A 255 1.96 -9.64 -10.29
N PRO A 256 2.07 -10.06 -9.01
CA PRO A 256 1.26 -9.48 -7.96
C PRO A 256 1.61 -8.00 -7.74
N LEU A 257 0.64 -7.21 -7.30
CA LEU A 257 0.92 -5.85 -6.84
C LEU A 257 1.39 -5.93 -5.38
N ARG A 258 2.58 -5.40 -5.09
CA ARG A 258 3.14 -5.40 -3.73
C ARG A 258 3.22 -4.01 -3.16
N TYR A 259 2.85 -3.85 -1.90
CA TYR A 259 3.23 -2.68 -1.09
C TYR A 259 4.30 -3.11 -0.10
N VAL A 260 5.44 -2.44 -0.15
CA VAL A 260 6.62 -2.77 0.63
C VAL A 260 7.03 -1.55 1.45
N MET A 261 7.13 -1.74 2.76
CA MET A 261 7.90 -0.85 3.62
C MET A 261 9.29 -1.47 3.77
N LYS A 262 10.36 -0.74 3.43
CA LYS A 262 11.73 -1.27 3.51
C LYS A 262 12.74 -0.26 4.05
N ASN A 263 13.85 -0.77 4.56
CA ASN A 263 15.05 0.01 4.80
C ASN A 263 15.90 0.01 3.52
N ARG A 264 15.95 1.12 2.80
CA ARG A 264 16.69 1.21 1.53
C ARG A 264 18.21 1.16 1.70
N ALA A 265 18.74 1.39 2.91
CA ALA A 265 20.17 1.35 3.17
C ALA A 265 20.68 -0.08 3.33
N THR A 266 19.86 -0.98 3.86
CA THR A 266 20.17 -2.43 3.97
C THR A 266 19.51 -3.26 2.88
N ASP A 267 18.55 -2.68 2.15
CA ASP A 267 17.68 -3.35 1.20
C ASP A 267 16.78 -4.43 1.82
N GLU A 268 16.51 -4.31 3.13
CA GLU A 268 15.69 -5.29 3.86
C GLU A 268 14.24 -4.83 3.97
N PRO A 269 13.26 -5.71 3.67
CA PRO A 269 11.86 -5.43 3.92
C PRO A 269 11.59 -5.35 5.43
N LEU A 270 10.77 -4.38 5.82
CA LEU A 270 10.26 -4.21 7.17
C LEU A 270 8.89 -4.90 7.30
N PHE A 271 8.05 -4.77 6.27
CA PHE A 271 6.91 -5.64 5.99
C PHE A 271 6.49 -5.54 4.51
N VAL A 272 5.76 -6.55 4.04
CA VAL A 272 5.26 -6.68 2.67
C VAL A 272 3.77 -7.02 2.68
N VAL A 273 2.98 -6.37 1.83
CA VAL A 273 1.57 -6.67 1.54
C VAL A 273 1.45 -7.03 0.06
N ILE A 274 0.90 -8.21 -0.25
CA ILE A 274 0.83 -8.74 -1.61
C ILE A 274 -0.63 -8.87 -2.03
N PHE A 275 -0.97 -8.23 -3.15
CA PHE A 275 -2.28 -8.27 -3.79
C PHE A 275 -2.18 -9.13 -5.05
N THR A 276 -2.77 -10.32 -5.00
CA THR A 276 -2.72 -11.31 -6.08
C THR A 276 -4.09 -11.40 -6.75
N LEU A 277 -4.12 -11.21 -8.07
CA LEU A 277 -5.31 -11.46 -8.88
C LEU A 277 -5.36 -12.93 -9.28
N ILE A 278 -6.44 -13.61 -8.90
CA ILE A 278 -6.66 -15.04 -9.15
C ILE A 278 -7.77 -15.19 -10.20
N PRO A 279 -7.57 -15.98 -11.26
CA PRO A 279 -8.65 -16.32 -12.19
C PRO A 279 -9.81 -16.99 -11.43
N LYS A 280 -11.05 -16.50 -11.62
CA LYS A 280 -12.22 -17.10 -10.97
C LYS A 280 -12.43 -18.55 -11.33
N GLU A 281 -12.12 -18.93 -12.58
CA GLU A 281 -12.20 -20.31 -13.02
C GLU A 281 -11.25 -21.24 -12.26
N ASP A 282 -10.09 -20.74 -11.82
CA ASP A 282 -9.17 -21.52 -11.00
C ASP A 282 -9.75 -21.70 -9.58
N VAL A 283 -10.39 -20.68 -9.03
CA VAL A 283 -11.10 -20.80 -7.74
C VAL A 283 -12.24 -21.81 -7.81
N GLU A 284 -13.00 -21.81 -8.92
CA GLU A 284 -14.10 -22.76 -9.13
C GLU A 284 -13.62 -24.21 -9.31
N LYS A 285 -12.48 -24.41 -9.99
CA LYS A 285 -11.93 -25.75 -10.30
C LYS A 285 -11.09 -26.33 -9.16
N LEU A 286 -10.28 -25.50 -8.51
CA LEU A 286 -9.25 -25.93 -7.55
C LEU A 286 -9.62 -25.64 -6.09
N GLY A 287 -10.60 -24.75 -5.86
CA GLY A 287 -10.81 -24.12 -4.56
C GLY A 287 -9.89 -22.92 -4.36
N GLY A 288 -10.27 -22.00 -3.46
CA GLY A 288 -9.58 -20.72 -3.31
C GLY A 288 -8.13 -20.82 -2.85
N GLU A 289 -7.80 -21.75 -1.96
CA GLU A 289 -6.44 -21.93 -1.43
C GLU A 289 -5.48 -22.40 -2.52
N ALA A 290 -5.81 -23.51 -3.18
CA ALA A 290 -4.98 -24.03 -4.27
C ALA A 290 -4.89 -23.07 -5.46
N ALA A 291 -5.96 -22.31 -5.75
CA ALA A 291 -5.93 -21.28 -6.79
C ALA A 291 -5.04 -20.09 -6.42
N ALA A 292 -5.07 -19.64 -5.15
CA ALA A 292 -4.19 -18.59 -4.65
C ALA A 292 -2.71 -19.02 -4.71
N ASP A 293 -2.41 -20.24 -4.26
CA ASP A 293 -1.07 -20.83 -4.32
C ASP A 293 -0.55 -20.93 -5.75
N LYS A 294 -1.40 -21.34 -6.70
CA LYS A 294 -1.06 -21.40 -8.13
C LYS A 294 -0.72 -20.00 -8.65
N ALA A 295 -1.59 -19.01 -8.39
CA ALA A 295 -1.39 -17.64 -8.85
C ALA A 295 -0.12 -17.00 -8.26
N ALA A 296 0.17 -17.24 -6.98
CA ALA A 296 1.36 -16.72 -6.30
C ALA A 296 2.67 -17.30 -6.86
N LYS A 297 2.67 -18.57 -7.32
CA LYS A 297 3.87 -19.27 -7.82
C LYS A 297 4.16 -19.05 -9.30
N GLN A 298 3.14 -18.84 -10.11
CA GLN A 298 3.27 -18.88 -11.58
C GLN A 298 3.04 -17.52 -12.24
N GLY A 299 2.39 -16.56 -11.54
CA GLY A 299 1.58 -15.55 -12.22
C GLY A 299 0.43 -16.23 -12.99
N PRO A 300 -0.76 -15.64 -13.13
CA PRO A 300 -1.79 -16.22 -13.97
C PRO A 300 -1.31 -16.34 -15.40
N GLU A 301 -1.53 -17.50 -16.00
CA GLU A 301 -1.41 -17.69 -17.44
C GLU A 301 -2.30 -16.66 -18.13
N VAL A 302 -1.70 -15.59 -18.66
CA VAL A 302 -2.41 -14.66 -19.52
C VAL A 302 -2.67 -15.43 -20.82
N ALA A 303 -3.88 -15.97 -20.96
CA ALA A 303 -4.32 -16.60 -22.20
C ALA A 303 -4.05 -15.63 -23.35
N ALA A 304 -3.09 -15.97 -24.20
CA ALA A 304 -2.72 -15.17 -25.37
C ALA A 304 -3.98 -14.99 -26.23
N GLY A 305 -4.53 -13.77 -26.22
CA GLY A 305 -5.61 -13.39 -27.12
C GLY A 305 -5.12 -13.60 -28.55
N GLY A 306 -5.79 -14.50 -29.26
CA GLY A 306 -5.37 -15.00 -30.56
C GLY A 306 -5.07 -13.89 -31.55
N SER A 307 -3.88 -13.94 -32.16
CA SER A 307 -3.65 -13.27 -33.42
C SER A 307 -4.52 -13.95 -34.47
N SER A 308 -5.60 -13.30 -34.88
CA SER A 308 -6.21 -13.58 -36.17
C SER A 308 -5.16 -13.29 -37.23
N GLY A 309 -4.53 -14.34 -37.76
CA GLY A 309 -3.71 -14.26 -38.95
C GLY A 309 -4.56 -13.74 -40.10
N ASN A 310 -4.20 -12.57 -40.62
CA ASN A 310 -4.59 -12.19 -41.96
C ASN A 310 -3.65 -12.93 -42.91
N ASP A 311 -4.06 -14.12 -43.33
CA ASP A 311 -3.60 -14.67 -44.61
C ASP A 311 -4.22 -13.80 -45.70
N VAL A 312 -3.36 -13.09 -46.44
CA VAL A 312 -3.70 -12.44 -47.70
C VAL A 312 -2.86 -13.13 -48.77
N ASP A 313 -3.52 -14.04 -49.49
CA ASP A 313 -3.26 -14.23 -50.93
C ASP A 313 -4.00 -13.13 -51.71
#